data_AF-A0A3S0GV52-F1
#
_entry.id   AF-A0A3S0GV52-F1
#
_cell.length_a   1.000
_cell.length_b   1.000
_cell.length_c   1.000
_cell.angle_alpha   90.00
_cell.angle_beta   90.00
_cell.angle_gamma   90.00
#
_symmetry.space_group_name_H-M   'P 1'
#
loop_
_entity.id
_entity.type
_entity.pdbx_description
1 polymer ?
#
loop_
_entity_poly.entity_id
_entity_poly.type
_entity_poly.pdbx_seq_one_letter_code
_entity_poly.pdbx_strand_id
1 'polypeptide(L)'
;MAQTETAEPRVNFGMAGWRLFGLPVRTLAVALALIAVPLLLQLAGTIRLQALASWVEVPAAMAEHREPLAEARAALQKMPVDMPALAARATQEGHWHFVNRSGETLTAGTPDEMQRLATLLLPDAKPADRITIVVPLESLARYRPAFKDLPKGSTLRAVAAGESFPILGRADSAGEGLFVEVRPGILLDTADEARAREALWQLQRPIERARVRILALEPGGPSTLAPLPRKDPDTGRAMVDVIDPASLAQAMGSVRGQTLIVTGRVDNGVLYVQPSSGAERGVLVSDLLAAADASDANLVILKSASTPRQPGGRNWFWQRIEVKGLESGLARPRLVDLLDAIGGTHARFLASARVTGDRTSLDLQAGQGLPAGANVPSVREMLLDAFGDVTGRVVANSVEASLRSAARQREIDRRIVPALPSVAQAGYVLLFIVGLAGLPVARRWWARIWPPEDRAEYGNVAGYHAACAIRMAIFLGLFLPIAALLAAPKALGGVLLRPFRRSPVNGTSAA
;
A
#
# COMPACT_ATOMS: atom_id res chain seq x y z
N MET A 1 -77.85 -54.26 -16.62
CA MET A 1 -77.36 -53.50 -15.46
C MET A 1 -76.17 -54.25 -14.89
N ALA A 2 -74.96 -53.85 -15.25
CA ALA A 2 -73.71 -54.41 -14.75
C ALA A 2 -72.89 -53.22 -14.22
N GLN A 3 -72.59 -53.22 -12.92
CA GLN A 3 -71.86 -52.15 -12.25
C GLN A 3 -70.35 -52.37 -12.45
N THR A 4 -69.72 -51.38 -13.06
CA THR A 4 -68.27 -51.19 -13.15
C THR A 4 -67.72 -50.73 -11.80
N GLU A 5 -66.90 -51.56 -11.17
CA GLU A 5 -66.11 -51.22 -9.99
C GLU A 5 -64.85 -50.45 -10.41
N THR A 6 -64.82 -49.16 -10.10
CA THR A 6 -63.67 -48.27 -10.28
C THR A 6 -62.68 -48.45 -9.12
N ALA A 7 -61.47 -48.93 -9.42
CA ALA A 7 -60.38 -49.04 -8.46
C ALA A 7 -59.72 -47.67 -8.22
N GLU A 8 -59.84 -47.13 -7.00
CA GLU A 8 -59.10 -45.96 -6.54
C GLU A 8 -57.62 -46.29 -6.25
N PRO A 9 -56.66 -45.46 -6.66
CA PRO A 9 -55.27 -45.60 -6.24
C PRO A 9 -55.08 -45.07 -4.81
N ARG A 10 -54.85 -45.96 -3.85
CA ARG A 10 -54.37 -45.62 -2.50
C ARG A 10 -52.94 -45.08 -2.59
N VAL A 11 -52.80 -43.76 -2.56
CA VAL A 11 -51.50 -43.09 -2.34
C VAL A 11 -51.11 -43.24 -0.87
N ASN A 12 -50.22 -44.20 -0.58
CA ASN A 12 -49.57 -44.32 0.72
C ASN A 12 -48.59 -43.15 0.91
N PHE A 13 -49.00 -42.11 1.64
CA PHE A 13 -48.08 -41.14 2.24
C PHE A 13 -47.37 -41.81 3.43
N GLY A 14 -46.39 -42.65 3.11
CA GLY A 14 -45.43 -43.16 4.09
C GLY A 14 -44.57 -42.00 4.62
N MET A 15 -44.47 -41.92 5.95
CA MET A 15 -43.59 -41.00 6.68
C MET A 15 -42.11 -41.20 6.29
N ALA A 16 -41.70 -40.61 5.17
CA ALA A 16 -40.33 -40.53 4.70
C ALA A 16 -39.84 -39.06 4.60
N GLY A 17 -40.47 -38.15 5.34
CA GLY A 17 -39.91 -36.84 5.65
C GLY A 17 -39.38 -36.87 7.08
N TRP A 18 -38.34 -36.09 7.39
CA TRP A 18 -37.72 -35.88 8.71
C TRP A 18 -36.39 -36.59 9.02
N ARG A 19 -35.65 -37.11 8.02
CA ARG A 19 -34.23 -37.51 8.20
C ARG A 19 -33.19 -36.59 7.53
N LEU A 20 -33.59 -35.39 7.07
CA LEU A 20 -32.69 -34.47 6.36
C LEU A 20 -32.08 -33.34 7.21
N PHE A 21 -32.33 -33.28 8.53
CA PHE A 21 -31.73 -32.27 9.43
C PHE A 21 -30.73 -32.83 10.45
N GLY A 22 -30.36 -34.11 10.32
CA GLY A 22 -29.33 -34.73 11.16
C GLY A 22 -27.93 -34.61 10.57
N LEU A 23 -27.43 -33.39 10.32
CA LEU A 23 -25.98 -33.20 10.29
C LEU A 23 -25.48 -33.71 11.64
N PRO A 24 -24.63 -34.76 11.72
CA PRO A 24 -24.29 -35.35 13.00
C PRO A 24 -23.67 -34.25 13.85
N VAL A 25 -24.21 -34.02 15.05
CA VAL A 25 -23.70 -33.00 15.99
C VAL A 25 -22.18 -33.08 16.15
N ARG A 26 -21.59 -34.26 15.92
CA ARG A 26 -20.14 -34.50 15.82
C ARG A 26 -19.44 -33.77 14.68
N THR A 27 -19.97 -33.72 13.44
CA THR A 27 -19.33 -32.97 12.35
C THR A 27 -19.42 -31.46 12.58
N LEU A 28 -20.53 -30.98 13.15
CA LEU A 28 -20.68 -29.58 13.51
C LEU A 28 -19.74 -29.20 14.67
N ALA A 29 -19.60 -30.08 15.67
CA ALA A 29 -18.67 -29.90 16.79
C ALA A 29 -17.20 -29.97 16.37
N VAL A 30 -16.83 -30.85 15.43
CA VAL A 30 -15.47 -30.93 14.88
C VAL A 30 -15.15 -29.71 14.02
N ALA A 31 -16.11 -29.22 13.22
CA ALA A 31 -15.95 -27.98 12.46
C ALA A 31 -15.82 -26.77 13.40
N LEU A 32 -16.68 -26.67 14.43
CA LEU A 32 -16.57 -25.63 15.46
C LEU A 32 -15.26 -25.72 16.23
N ALA A 33 -14.78 -26.92 16.57
CA ALA A 33 -13.49 -27.11 17.22
C ALA A 33 -12.32 -26.71 16.31
N LEU A 34 -12.37 -27.05 15.01
CA LEU A 34 -11.34 -26.66 14.05
C LEU A 34 -11.30 -25.16 13.76
N ILE A 35 -12.44 -24.46 13.87
CA ILE A 35 -12.52 -23.00 13.81
C ILE A 35 -12.09 -22.37 15.15
N ALA A 36 -12.46 -22.98 16.28
CA ALA A 36 -12.19 -22.46 17.61
C ALA A 36 -10.74 -22.66 18.06
N VAL A 37 -10.04 -23.71 17.63
CA VAL A 37 -8.64 -23.98 17.99
C VAL A 37 -7.69 -22.85 17.58
N PRO A 38 -7.68 -22.35 16.34
CA PRO A 38 -6.85 -21.19 15.99
C PRO A 38 -7.26 -19.94 16.76
N LEU A 39 -8.56 -19.72 17.03
CA LEU A 39 -9.05 -18.58 17.82
C LEU A 39 -8.60 -18.66 19.30
N LEU A 40 -8.66 -19.85 19.91
CA LEU A 40 -8.24 -20.13 21.28
C LEU A 40 -6.72 -20.06 21.43
N LEU A 41 -5.95 -20.52 20.44
CA LEU A 41 -4.49 -20.37 20.41
C LEU A 41 -4.06 -18.90 20.26
N GLN A 42 -4.87 -18.09 19.58
CA GLN A 42 -4.66 -16.65 19.46
C GLN A 42 -5.00 -15.91 20.76
N LEU A 43 -6.09 -16.30 21.44
CA LEU A 43 -6.49 -15.74 22.75
C LEU A 43 -5.57 -16.18 23.90
N ALA A 44 -5.02 -17.40 23.85
CA ALA A 44 -4.10 -17.94 24.86
C ALA A 44 -2.66 -17.41 24.75
N GLY A 45 -2.34 -16.61 23.72
CA GLY A 45 -1.02 -15.98 23.55
C GLY A 45 0.13 -16.95 23.24
N THR A 46 -0.13 -18.25 23.06
CA THR A 46 0.89 -19.29 22.84
C THR A 46 1.41 -19.31 21.40
N ILE A 47 0.63 -18.81 20.44
CA ILE A 47 1.09 -18.55 19.07
C ILE A 47 0.76 -17.10 18.74
N ARG A 48 1.73 -16.19 18.86
CA ARG A 48 1.63 -14.91 18.17
C ARG A 48 1.75 -15.20 16.69
N LEU A 49 0.61 -15.26 15.98
CA LEU A 49 0.58 -15.30 14.51
C LEU A 49 1.40 -14.14 13.91
N GLN A 50 1.57 -13.03 14.63
CA GLN A 50 2.50 -11.95 14.29
C GLN A 50 3.99 -12.38 14.26
N ALA A 51 4.42 -13.32 15.11
CA ALA A 51 5.79 -13.84 15.13
C ALA A 51 6.03 -14.88 14.01
N LEU A 52 5.03 -15.68 13.65
CA LEU A 52 5.09 -16.51 12.43
C LEU A 52 4.98 -15.66 11.17
N ALA A 53 4.20 -14.58 11.21
CA ALA A 53 4.12 -13.61 10.12
C ALA A 53 5.45 -12.88 9.94
N SER A 54 6.15 -12.48 11.01
CA SER A 54 7.49 -11.90 10.88
C SER A 54 8.54 -12.89 10.37
N TRP A 55 8.37 -14.20 10.60
CA TRP A 55 9.22 -15.26 10.03
C TRP A 55 8.92 -15.53 8.54
N VAL A 56 7.69 -15.31 8.08
CA VAL A 56 7.26 -15.47 6.67
C VAL A 56 7.27 -14.14 5.90
N GLU A 57 7.45 -12.99 6.56
CA GLU A 57 7.75 -11.70 5.93
C GLU A 57 9.20 -11.65 5.41
N VAL A 58 10.04 -12.60 5.81
CA VAL A 58 11.44 -12.71 5.39
C VAL A 58 11.62 -12.78 3.86
N PRO A 59 10.79 -13.45 3.02
CA PRO A 59 10.96 -13.41 1.57
C PRO A 59 10.58 -12.06 0.95
N ALA A 60 9.60 -11.33 1.52
CA ALA A 60 9.18 -10.03 0.99
C ALA A 60 10.13 -8.90 1.39
N ALA A 61 10.72 -8.96 2.59
CA ALA A 61 11.79 -8.08 3.00
C ALA A 61 13.12 -8.42 2.30
N MET A 62 13.39 -9.69 2.00
CA MET A 62 14.57 -10.13 1.22
C MET A 62 14.49 -9.74 -0.26
N ALA A 63 13.30 -9.63 -0.85
CA ALA A 63 13.15 -9.18 -2.24
C ALA A 63 13.45 -7.68 -2.46
N GLU A 64 13.50 -6.88 -1.40
CA GLU A 64 13.67 -5.41 -1.48
C GLU A 64 14.98 -4.89 -0.86
N HIS A 65 15.80 -5.75 -0.26
CA HIS A 65 17.20 -5.45 0.03
C HIS A 65 18.04 -5.61 -1.24
N ARG A 66 17.73 -4.81 -2.27
CA ARG A 66 18.70 -4.59 -3.34
C ARG A 66 19.89 -3.89 -2.72
N GLU A 67 21.08 -4.35 -3.08
CA GLU A 67 22.31 -3.67 -2.72
C GLU A 67 22.19 -2.20 -3.22
N PRO A 68 22.32 -1.19 -2.36
CA PRO A 68 21.99 0.20 -2.69
C PRO A 68 22.72 0.75 -3.92
N LEU A 69 23.97 0.32 -4.14
CA LEU A 69 24.74 0.71 -5.31
C LEU A 69 24.20 0.04 -6.59
N ALA A 70 23.72 -1.20 -6.50
CA ALA A 70 23.00 -1.86 -7.59
C ALA A 70 21.68 -1.14 -7.95
N GLU A 71 20.96 -0.55 -6.98
CA GLU A 71 19.79 0.29 -7.27
C GLU A 71 20.19 1.55 -8.06
N ALA A 72 21.24 2.25 -7.62
CA ALA A 72 21.77 3.43 -8.32
C ALA A 72 22.26 3.08 -9.72
N ARG A 73 22.94 1.94 -9.90
CA ARG A 73 23.37 1.43 -11.20
C ARG A 73 22.18 1.11 -12.12
N ALA A 74 21.12 0.49 -11.60
CA ALA A 74 19.93 0.19 -12.38
C ALA A 74 19.22 1.47 -12.85
N ALA A 75 19.23 2.54 -12.05
CA ALA A 75 18.73 3.85 -12.47
C ALA A 75 19.65 4.50 -13.52
N LEU A 76 20.97 4.43 -13.33
CA LEU A 76 21.97 4.91 -14.29
C LEU A 76 21.78 4.29 -15.68
N GLN A 77 21.48 2.99 -15.76
CA GLN A 77 21.24 2.29 -17.03
C GLN A 77 20.02 2.80 -17.80
N LYS A 78 19.05 3.41 -17.12
CA LYS A 78 17.85 3.99 -17.76
C LYS A 78 18.06 5.43 -18.25
N MET A 79 19.18 6.06 -17.89
CA MET A 79 19.46 7.45 -18.28
C MET A 79 19.95 7.55 -19.73
N PRO A 80 19.78 8.71 -20.40
CA PRO A 80 20.27 8.92 -21.78
C PRO A 80 21.77 8.64 -21.91
N VAL A 81 22.20 7.86 -22.92
CA VAL A 81 23.58 7.34 -23.04
C VAL A 81 24.62 8.45 -23.20
N ASP A 82 24.22 9.55 -23.83
CA ASP A 82 24.98 10.78 -24.03
C ASP A 82 25.20 11.61 -22.77
N MET A 83 24.49 11.31 -21.68
CA MET A 83 24.66 11.99 -20.40
C MET A 83 25.81 11.34 -19.59
N PRO A 84 26.91 12.06 -19.33
CA PRO A 84 28.02 11.55 -18.52
C PRO A 84 27.55 11.39 -17.07
N ALA A 85 27.37 10.15 -16.65
CA ALA A 85 26.75 9.84 -15.37
C ALA A 85 27.38 8.63 -14.69
N LEU A 86 27.44 8.67 -13.36
CA LEU A 86 27.97 7.62 -12.49
C LEU A 86 26.96 7.29 -11.40
N ALA A 87 26.89 6.02 -11.01
CA ALA A 87 26.25 5.61 -9.78
C ALA A 87 27.28 5.71 -8.66
N ALA A 88 26.90 6.21 -7.49
CA ALA A 88 27.80 6.38 -6.37
C ALA A 88 27.15 6.00 -5.03
N ARG A 89 27.94 5.45 -4.12
CA ARG A 89 27.53 5.15 -2.74
C ARG A 89 28.64 5.53 -1.78
N ALA A 90 28.29 6.30 -0.75
CA ALA A 90 29.19 6.55 0.37
C ALA A 90 29.26 5.34 1.31
N THR A 91 30.43 5.10 1.87
CA THR A 91 30.73 4.01 2.81
C THR A 91 30.80 4.52 4.24
N GLN A 92 30.81 3.60 5.21
CA GLN A 92 31.03 3.93 6.62
C GLN A 92 32.41 4.55 6.89
N GLU A 93 33.41 4.21 6.06
CA GLU A 93 34.79 4.71 6.17
C GLU A 93 34.95 6.12 5.61
N GLY A 94 33.90 6.71 5.02
CA GLY A 94 33.95 8.02 4.37
C GLY A 94 34.46 7.97 2.92
N HIS A 95 34.75 6.78 2.40
CA HIS A 95 35.05 6.57 0.98
C HIS A 95 33.79 6.51 0.13
N TRP A 96 33.93 6.78 -1.16
CA TRP A 96 32.89 6.65 -2.15
C TRP A 96 33.20 5.52 -3.14
N HIS A 97 32.23 4.64 -3.34
CA HIS A 97 32.24 3.68 -4.44
C HIS A 97 31.47 4.22 -5.62
N PHE A 98 32.11 4.30 -6.78
CA PHE A 98 31.53 4.72 -8.04
C PHE A 98 31.43 3.54 -8.99
N VAL A 99 30.37 3.52 -9.78
CA VAL A 99 30.12 2.50 -10.81
C VAL A 99 29.63 3.19 -12.07
N ASN A 100 30.25 2.88 -13.21
CA ASN A 100 29.79 3.36 -14.51
C ASN A 100 28.72 2.43 -15.11
N ARG A 101 28.34 2.68 -16.36
CA ARG A 101 27.31 1.88 -17.06
C ARG A 101 27.76 0.45 -17.35
N SER A 102 29.03 0.24 -17.70
CA SER A 102 29.59 -1.10 -17.96
C SER A 102 29.70 -1.94 -16.67
N GLY A 103 29.72 -1.28 -15.51
CA GLY A 103 29.84 -1.92 -14.21
C GLY A 103 31.25 -1.92 -13.65
N GLU A 104 32.17 -1.19 -14.29
CA GLU A 104 33.48 -0.91 -13.71
C GLU A 104 33.31 -0.07 -12.46
N THR A 105 34.08 -0.43 -11.43
CA THR A 105 33.98 0.15 -10.10
C THR A 105 35.27 0.86 -9.72
N LEU A 106 35.17 2.06 -9.15
CA LEU A 106 36.30 2.77 -8.56
C LEU A 106 35.94 3.21 -7.14
N THR A 107 36.89 3.10 -6.22
CA THR A 107 36.77 3.65 -4.87
C THR A 107 37.62 4.91 -4.77
N ALA A 108 37.06 6.00 -4.27
CA ALA A 108 37.78 7.25 -4.04
C ALA A 108 37.52 7.74 -2.60
N GLY A 109 38.60 8.03 -1.87
CA GLY A 109 38.57 8.59 -0.53
C GLY A 109 39.13 10.00 -0.43
N THR A 110 39.84 10.47 -1.46
CA THR A 110 40.50 11.78 -1.46
C THR A 110 40.02 12.68 -2.60
N PRO A 111 40.11 14.02 -2.46
CA PRO A 111 39.79 14.95 -3.54
C PRO A 111 40.58 14.69 -4.84
N ASP A 112 41.83 14.25 -4.73
CA ASP A 112 42.68 13.96 -5.89
C ASP A 112 42.23 12.69 -6.63
N GLU A 113 41.78 11.66 -5.90
CA GLU A 113 41.15 10.48 -6.49
C GLU A 113 39.80 10.84 -7.14
N MET A 114 39.03 11.72 -6.49
CA MET A 114 37.75 12.22 -7.02
C MET A 114 37.91 12.95 -8.35
N GLN A 115 39.00 13.70 -8.54
CA GLN A 115 39.29 14.38 -9.81
C GLN A 115 39.60 13.38 -10.94
N ARG A 116 40.13 12.20 -10.63
CA ARG A 116 40.48 11.17 -11.61
C ARG A 116 39.28 10.32 -12.05
N LEU A 117 38.15 10.37 -11.32
CA LEU A 117 36.94 9.59 -11.61
C LEU A 117 36.45 9.77 -13.04
N ALA A 118 36.36 11.02 -13.50
CA ALA A 118 35.85 11.34 -14.84
C ALA A 118 36.70 10.66 -15.91
N THR A 119 38.02 10.82 -15.82
CA THR A 119 38.97 10.27 -16.79
C THR A 119 39.00 8.75 -16.81
N LEU A 120 38.82 8.10 -15.65
CA LEU A 120 38.90 6.64 -15.54
C LEU A 120 37.58 5.93 -15.86
N LEU A 121 36.45 6.45 -15.37
CA LEU A 121 35.15 5.79 -15.51
C LEU A 121 34.28 6.35 -16.65
N LEU A 122 34.60 7.54 -17.16
CA LEU A 122 33.90 8.23 -18.24
C LEU A 122 34.90 8.77 -19.30
N PRO A 123 35.70 7.92 -19.97
CA PRO A 123 36.74 8.37 -20.90
C PRO A 123 36.19 9.18 -22.09
N ASP A 124 34.92 8.98 -22.46
CA ASP A 124 34.27 9.68 -23.56
C ASP A 124 33.71 11.07 -23.16
N ALA A 125 33.69 11.41 -21.87
CA ALA A 125 33.17 12.69 -21.39
C ALA A 125 34.17 13.82 -21.66
N LYS A 126 33.69 14.97 -22.15
CA LYS A 126 34.56 16.13 -22.37
C LYS A 126 34.88 16.80 -21.03
N PRO A 127 36.05 17.44 -20.89
CA PRO A 127 36.43 18.13 -19.66
C PRO A 127 35.45 19.22 -19.18
N ALA A 128 34.64 19.78 -20.09
CA ALA A 128 33.64 20.81 -19.78
C ALA A 128 32.26 20.23 -19.38
N ASP A 129 32.06 18.92 -19.52
CA ASP A 129 30.76 18.31 -19.28
C ASP A 129 30.48 18.18 -17.77
N ARG A 130 29.25 18.50 -17.36
CA ARG A 130 28.82 18.32 -15.97
C ARG A 130 28.46 16.87 -15.73
N ILE A 131 29.19 16.19 -14.86
CA ILE A 131 28.92 14.80 -14.48
C ILE A 131 27.67 14.73 -13.62
N THR A 132 26.76 13.79 -13.94
CA THR A 132 25.63 13.46 -13.08
C THR A 132 25.97 12.30 -12.15
N ILE A 133 25.82 12.50 -10.84
CA ILE A 133 26.07 11.47 -9.83
C ILE A 133 24.73 11.01 -9.27
N VAL A 134 24.42 9.73 -9.47
CA VAL A 134 23.21 9.07 -8.98
C VAL A 134 23.54 8.33 -7.69
N VAL A 135 22.90 8.72 -6.59
CA VAL A 135 23.15 8.16 -5.25
C VAL A 135 21.89 7.49 -4.69
N PRO A 136 22.00 6.38 -3.94
CA PRO A 136 20.85 5.83 -3.23
C PRO A 136 20.40 6.76 -2.10
N LEU A 137 19.10 6.75 -1.80
CA LEU A 137 18.52 7.55 -0.71
C LEU A 137 19.18 7.27 0.65
N GLU A 138 19.65 6.05 0.88
CA GLU A 138 20.43 5.68 2.07
C GLU A 138 21.66 6.58 2.26
N SER A 139 22.43 6.85 1.19
CA SER A 139 23.62 7.67 1.30
C SER A 139 23.30 9.10 1.72
N LEU A 140 22.19 9.65 1.21
CA LEU A 140 21.70 10.98 1.59
C LEU A 140 21.27 11.08 3.05
N ALA A 141 20.76 10.00 3.64
CA ALA A 141 20.33 10.01 5.03
C ALA A 141 21.51 9.76 5.98
N ARG A 142 22.35 8.75 5.70
CA ARG A 142 23.37 8.26 6.63
C ARG A 142 24.72 8.96 6.50
N TYR A 143 25.09 9.36 5.29
CA TYR A 143 26.44 9.83 4.96
C TYR A 143 26.45 11.27 4.43
N ARG A 144 25.55 12.12 4.96
CA ARG A 144 25.43 13.54 4.58
C ARG A 144 26.76 14.29 4.51
N PRO A 145 27.69 14.17 5.50
CA PRO A 145 28.93 14.93 5.46
C PRO A 145 29.84 14.55 4.28
N ALA A 146 29.73 13.33 3.75
CA ALA A 146 30.56 12.87 2.64
C ALA A 146 30.22 13.56 1.31
N PHE A 147 29.04 14.17 1.20
CA PHE A 147 28.61 14.88 -0.02
C PHE A 147 29.44 16.13 -0.31
N LYS A 148 30.13 16.69 0.69
CA LYS A 148 31.05 17.82 0.51
C LYS A 148 32.28 17.44 -0.33
N ASP A 149 32.62 16.15 -0.35
CA ASP A 149 33.82 15.62 -1.00
C ASP A 149 33.56 15.27 -2.48
N LEU A 150 32.29 15.32 -2.92
CA LEU A 150 31.94 15.08 -4.32
C LEU A 150 32.44 16.22 -5.23
N PRO A 151 32.74 15.94 -6.52
CA PRO A 151 33.21 16.94 -7.47
C PRO A 151 32.30 18.18 -7.53
N LYS A 152 32.88 19.36 -7.32
CA LYS A 152 32.17 20.64 -7.41
C LYS A 152 31.63 20.81 -8.84
N GLY A 153 30.36 21.17 -8.96
CA GLY A 153 29.68 21.35 -10.25
C GLY A 153 29.04 20.09 -10.83
N SER A 154 29.17 18.94 -10.16
CA SER A 154 28.38 17.75 -10.48
C SER A 154 26.89 18.00 -10.24
N THR A 155 26.05 17.33 -11.02
CA THR A 155 24.60 17.31 -10.82
C THR A 155 24.24 16.09 -9.99
N LEU A 156 23.61 16.30 -8.84
CA LEU A 156 23.30 15.21 -7.91
C LEU A 156 21.86 14.74 -8.12
N ARG A 157 21.67 13.42 -8.18
CA ARG A 157 20.35 12.80 -8.24
C ARG A 157 20.23 11.67 -7.22
N ALA A 158 19.12 11.61 -6.50
CA ALA A 158 18.77 10.50 -5.63
C ALA A 158 18.03 9.44 -6.44
N VAL A 159 18.35 8.16 -6.24
CA VAL A 159 17.51 7.05 -6.67
C VAL A 159 16.66 6.58 -5.51
N ALA A 160 15.37 6.39 -5.78
CA ALA A 160 14.46 5.69 -4.90
C ALA A 160 13.26 5.18 -5.69
N ALA A 161 12.75 4.00 -5.31
CA ALA A 161 11.63 3.34 -5.99
C ALA A 161 11.86 3.15 -7.50
N GLY A 162 13.12 3.00 -7.93
CA GLY A 162 13.50 2.80 -9.33
C GLY A 162 13.39 4.04 -10.24
N GLU A 163 13.12 5.22 -9.68
CA GLU A 163 13.14 6.54 -10.33
C GLU A 163 14.29 7.40 -9.81
N SER A 164 14.72 8.40 -10.58
CA SER A 164 15.78 9.34 -10.18
C SER A 164 15.24 10.76 -10.01
N PHE A 165 15.61 11.40 -8.91
CA PHE A 165 15.12 12.71 -8.49
C PHE A 165 16.29 13.68 -8.30
N PRO A 166 16.19 14.96 -8.69
CA PRO A 166 17.20 15.96 -8.36
C PRO A 166 17.40 16.09 -6.85
N ILE A 167 18.64 16.28 -6.43
CA ILE A 167 18.98 16.67 -5.06
C ILE A 167 19.22 18.17 -5.02
N LEU A 168 18.60 18.86 -4.08
CA LEU A 168 18.78 20.28 -3.81
C LEU A 168 19.51 20.50 -2.48
N GLY A 169 20.19 21.65 -2.39
CA GLY A 169 21.07 21.98 -1.27
C GLY A 169 22.54 21.66 -1.58
N ARG A 170 23.44 22.15 -0.73
CA ARG A 170 24.84 21.77 -0.74
C ARG A 170 25.18 21.21 0.62
N ALA A 171 26.04 20.19 0.67
CA ALA A 171 26.57 19.69 1.93
C ALA A 171 27.78 20.52 2.39
N ASP A 172 27.79 21.83 2.10
CA ASP A 172 28.94 22.70 2.35
C ASP A 172 29.15 22.92 3.87
N SER A 173 28.09 22.78 4.67
CA SER A 173 28.13 22.83 6.13
C SER A 173 27.29 21.72 6.78
N ALA A 174 27.67 21.32 8.00
CA ALA A 174 27.01 20.24 8.75
C ALA A 174 25.53 20.50 9.10
N GLY A 175 25.02 21.71 8.84
CA GLY A 175 23.64 22.11 9.08
C GLY A 175 22.80 22.33 7.81
N GLU A 176 23.38 22.27 6.62
CA GLU A 176 22.63 22.45 5.38
C GLU A 176 21.84 21.18 5.02
N GLY A 177 20.53 21.34 4.86
CA GLY A 177 19.63 20.25 4.48
C GLY A 177 19.86 19.82 3.03
N LEU A 178 20.07 18.53 2.82
CA LEU A 178 19.95 17.91 1.49
C LEU A 178 18.50 17.48 1.28
N PHE A 179 17.88 17.99 0.23
CA PHE A 179 16.49 17.72 -0.10
C PHE A 179 16.40 16.98 -1.43
N VAL A 180 15.40 16.11 -1.56
CA VAL A 180 15.08 15.48 -2.84
C VAL A 180 13.88 16.20 -3.46
N GLU A 181 14.05 16.75 -4.67
CA GLU A 181 12.97 17.41 -5.40
C GLU A 181 12.13 16.36 -6.13
N VAL A 182 10.95 16.04 -5.60
CA VAL A 182 10.04 15.04 -6.21
C VAL A 182 9.24 15.69 -7.34
N ARG A 183 8.87 16.96 -7.14
CA ARG A 183 8.25 17.89 -8.10
C ARG A 183 8.75 19.30 -7.83
N PRO A 184 8.61 20.25 -8.78
CA PRO A 184 9.11 21.62 -8.61
C PRO A 184 8.63 22.33 -7.33
N GLY A 185 7.43 22.02 -6.84
CA GLY A 185 6.87 22.55 -5.59
C GLY A 185 6.98 21.62 -4.37
N ILE A 186 7.52 20.40 -4.50
CA ILE A 186 7.53 19.39 -3.43
C ILE A 186 8.94 18.84 -3.23
N LEU A 187 9.50 19.18 -2.08
CA LEU A 187 10.78 18.71 -1.57
C LEU A 187 10.55 17.64 -0.51
N LEU A 188 11.44 16.66 -0.45
CA LEU A 188 11.43 15.58 0.52
C LEU A 188 12.56 15.80 1.53
N ASP A 189 12.25 15.75 2.82
CA ASP A 189 13.27 15.69 3.85
C ASP A 189 13.95 14.32 3.85
N THR A 190 15.28 14.32 3.84
CA THR A 190 16.12 13.11 3.80
C THR A 190 16.77 12.79 5.14
N ALA A 191 16.37 13.43 6.25
CA ALA A 191 17.05 13.28 7.55
C ALA A 191 16.96 11.87 8.11
N ASP A 192 15.87 11.17 7.79
CA ASP A 192 15.62 9.80 8.18
C ASP A 192 15.24 9.02 6.91
N GLU A 193 16.03 8.01 6.57
CA GLU A 193 15.86 7.20 5.36
C GLU A 193 14.48 6.54 5.32
N ALA A 194 14.03 5.98 6.44
CA ALA A 194 12.76 5.25 6.50
C ALA A 194 11.58 6.21 6.30
N ARG A 195 11.64 7.39 6.92
CA ARG A 195 10.62 8.43 6.74
C ARG A 195 10.63 9.00 5.33
N ALA A 196 11.80 9.24 4.75
CA ALA A 196 11.94 9.74 3.39
C ALA A 196 11.38 8.72 2.37
N ARG A 197 11.70 7.43 2.54
CA ARG A 197 11.20 6.35 1.68
C ARG A 197 9.67 6.20 1.79
N GLU A 198 9.13 6.28 3.01
CA GLU A 198 7.68 6.25 3.23
C GLU A 198 7.00 7.47 2.60
N ALA A 199 7.49 8.69 2.85
CA ALA A 199 6.94 9.91 2.27
C ALA A 199 6.97 9.86 0.74
N LEU A 200 8.09 9.43 0.14
CA LEU A 200 8.19 9.26 -1.30
C LEU A 200 7.19 8.22 -1.84
N TRP A 201 7.03 7.10 -1.15
CA TRP A 201 6.04 6.07 -1.53
C TRP A 201 4.61 6.63 -1.51
N GLN A 202 4.25 7.39 -0.47
CA GLN A 202 2.94 8.06 -0.39
C GLN A 202 2.75 9.05 -1.55
N LEU A 203 3.74 9.90 -1.80
CA LEU A 203 3.72 10.90 -2.87
C LEU A 203 3.60 10.26 -4.27
N GLN A 204 4.26 9.13 -4.51
CA GLN A 204 4.20 8.45 -5.80
C GLN A 204 2.93 7.61 -6.00
N ARG A 205 2.13 7.41 -4.96
CA ARG A 205 0.93 6.58 -5.01
C ARG A 205 -0.06 7.08 -6.07
N PRO A 206 -0.65 6.18 -6.88
CA PRO A 206 -1.68 6.58 -7.82
C PRO A 206 -2.94 7.08 -7.10
N ILE A 207 -3.56 8.12 -7.64
CA ILE A 207 -4.87 8.59 -7.18
C ILE A 207 -5.97 7.98 -8.06
N GLU A 208 -6.84 7.19 -7.43
CA GLU A 208 -8.09 6.77 -8.05
C GLU A 208 -9.14 7.87 -7.94
N ARG A 209 -9.32 8.68 -8.98
CA ARG A 209 -10.34 9.76 -9.01
C ARG A 209 -11.73 9.29 -8.60
N ALA A 210 -12.07 8.04 -8.94
CA ALA A 210 -13.35 7.44 -8.60
C ALA A 210 -13.56 7.20 -7.09
N ARG A 211 -12.51 7.34 -6.27
CA ARG A 211 -12.51 7.15 -4.81
C ARG A 211 -12.14 8.41 -4.03
N VAL A 212 -11.97 9.55 -4.71
CA VAL A 212 -11.71 10.83 -4.04
C VAL A 212 -13.04 11.56 -3.81
N ARG A 213 -13.21 12.10 -2.61
CA ARG A 213 -14.30 13.00 -2.25
C ARG A 213 -13.78 14.31 -1.74
N ILE A 214 -14.44 15.37 -2.17
CA ILE A 214 -14.22 16.72 -1.66
C ILE A 214 -15.40 17.00 -0.75
N LEU A 215 -15.14 17.30 0.52
CA LEU A 215 -16.19 17.50 1.51
C LEU A 215 -16.39 18.99 1.79
N ALA A 216 -17.64 19.41 1.85
CA ALA A 216 -18.08 20.67 2.44
C ALA A 216 -18.68 20.40 3.82
N LEU A 217 -18.08 20.99 4.85
CA LEU A 217 -18.54 20.84 6.22
C LEU A 217 -19.59 21.90 6.54
N GLU A 218 -20.87 21.54 6.39
CA GLU A 218 -22.02 22.45 6.55
C GLU A 218 -22.92 21.98 7.70
N PRO A 219 -23.08 22.79 8.77
CA PRO A 219 -23.99 22.48 9.88
C PRO A 219 -25.42 22.23 9.40
N GLY A 220 -26.02 21.14 9.89
CA GLY A 220 -27.35 20.71 9.43
C GLY A 220 -27.35 19.96 8.10
N GLY A 221 -26.16 19.67 7.54
CA GLY A 221 -26.00 18.75 6.43
C GLY A 221 -26.36 17.29 6.80
N PRO A 222 -26.31 16.37 5.84
CA PRO A 222 -26.53 14.95 6.08
C PRO A 222 -25.59 14.38 7.16
N SER A 223 -26.10 13.48 8.01
CA SER A 223 -25.29 12.79 9.02
C SER A 223 -24.52 11.58 8.50
N THR A 224 -24.75 11.20 7.24
CA THR A 224 -24.13 10.03 6.60
C THR A 224 -23.61 10.39 5.22
N LEU A 225 -22.56 9.69 4.79
CA LEU A 225 -22.06 9.76 3.42
C LEU A 225 -22.62 8.59 2.62
N ALA A 226 -22.98 8.85 1.36
CA ALA A 226 -23.27 7.76 0.43
C ALA A 226 -22.02 6.89 0.25
N PRO A 227 -22.14 5.57 -0.02
CA PRO A 227 -20.97 4.71 -0.20
C PRO A 227 -20.15 5.04 -1.45
N LEU A 228 -20.73 5.72 -2.46
CA LEU A 228 -20.03 6.11 -3.70
C LEU A 228 -19.90 7.64 -3.84
N PRO A 229 -18.75 8.16 -4.33
CA PRO A 229 -18.57 9.59 -4.57
C PRO A 229 -19.58 10.12 -5.58
N ARG A 230 -20.12 11.31 -5.32
CA ARG A 230 -21.00 11.98 -6.27
C ARG A 230 -20.18 12.46 -7.46
N LYS A 231 -20.71 12.21 -8.65
CA LYS A 231 -20.14 12.70 -9.91
C LYS A 231 -21.19 13.47 -10.67
N ASP A 232 -20.73 14.50 -11.35
CA ASP A 232 -21.52 15.22 -12.32
C ASP A 232 -21.80 14.28 -13.51
N PRO A 233 -23.07 14.06 -13.90
CA PRO A 233 -23.44 13.06 -14.90
C PRO A 233 -22.95 13.43 -16.30
N ASP A 234 -22.79 14.71 -16.61
CA ASP A 234 -22.43 15.20 -17.94
C ASP A 234 -20.91 15.26 -18.11
N THR A 235 -20.22 15.73 -17.07
CA THR A 235 -18.77 15.96 -17.12
C THR A 235 -17.94 14.86 -16.46
N GLY A 236 -18.57 13.97 -15.68
CA GLY A 236 -17.90 12.97 -14.86
C GLY A 236 -17.05 13.54 -13.72
N ARG A 237 -17.12 14.86 -13.49
CA ARG A 237 -16.33 15.58 -12.48
C ARG A 237 -16.77 15.17 -11.08
N ALA A 238 -15.80 15.12 -10.16
CA ALA A 238 -16.10 14.90 -8.75
C ALA A 238 -16.92 16.08 -8.21
N MET A 239 -18.10 15.79 -7.64
CA MET A 239 -18.91 16.80 -6.97
C MET A 239 -18.46 16.93 -5.51
N VAL A 240 -18.75 18.10 -4.94
CA VAL A 240 -18.55 18.31 -3.51
C VAL A 240 -19.69 17.63 -2.74
N ASP A 241 -19.34 16.76 -1.81
CA ASP A 241 -20.26 16.11 -0.89
C ASP A 241 -20.44 16.99 0.34
N VAL A 242 -21.69 17.18 0.78
CA VAL A 242 -22.01 17.99 1.96
C VAL A 242 -22.23 17.06 3.14
N ILE A 243 -21.67 17.42 4.30
CA ILE A 243 -21.83 16.68 5.55
C ILE A 243 -21.81 17.61 6.75
N ASP A 244 -22.62 17.28 7.77
CA ASP A 244 -22.56 17.96 9.06
C ASP A 244 -21.22 17.68 9.76
N PRO A 245 -20.42 18.71 10.13
CA PRO A 245 -19.11 18.51 10.75
C PRO A 245 -19.12 17.64 12.00
N ALA A 246 -20.19 17.70 12.81
CA ALA A 246 -20.34 16.88 14.01
C ALA A 246 -20.54 15.39 13.71
N SER A 247 -21.09 15.07 12.53
CA SER A 247 -21.38 13.71 12.08
C SER A 247 -20.25 13.09 11.25
N LEU A 248 -19.26 13.90 10.82
CA LEU A 248 -18.21 13.48 9.89
C LEU A 248 -17.45 12.25 10.36
N ALA A 249 -17.01 12.22 11.63
CA ALA A 249 -16.25 11.12 12.20
C ALA A 249 -17.01 9.78 12.08
N GLN A 250 -18.29 9.78 12.45
CA GLN A 250 -19.15 8.58 12.36
C GLN A 250 -19.39 8.18 10.89
N ALA A 251 -19.59 9.14 10.00
CA ALA A 251 -19.89 8.87 8.60
C ALA A 251 -18.71 8.24 7.84
N MET A 252 -17.47 8.41 8.30
CA MET A 252 -16.28 7.82 7.66
C MET A 252 -16.37 6.29 7.52
N GLY A 253 -17.11 5.61 8.41
CA GLY A 253 -17.29 4.15 8.36
C GLY A 253 -17.94 3.64 7.06
N SER A 254 -18.70 4.51 6.37
CA SER A 254 -19.38 4.18 5.11
C SER A 254 -18.49 4.33 3.86
N VAL A 255 -17.31 4.94 4.00
CA VAL A 255 -16.42 5.34 2.88
C VAL A 255 -15.04 4.67 2.98
N ARG A 256 -15.02 3.42 3.47
CA ARG A 256 -13.79 2.63 3.61
C ARG A 256 -12.98 2.59 2.31
N GLY A 257 -11.69 2.88 2.41
CA GLY A 257 -10.75 2.86 1.29
C GLY A 257 -10.85 4.04 0.32
N GLN A 258 -11.65 5.05 0.64
CA GLN A 258 -11.75 6.30 -0.13
C GLN A 258 -10.83 7.36 0.46
N THR A 259 -10.58 8.42 -0.31
CA THR A 259 -9.80 9.59 0.12
C THR A 259 -10.73 10.78 0.29
N LEU A 260 -10.83 11.27 1.53
CA LEU A 260 -11.61 12.43 1.90
C LEU A 260 -10.70 13.65 1.93
N ILE A 261 -11.09 14.71 1.24
CA ILE A 261 -10.40 15.99 1.24
C ILE A 261 -11.28 17.00 1.97
N VAL A 262 -10.75 17.56 3.07
CA VAL A 262 -11.39 18.63 3.84
C VAL A 262 -10.49 19.87 3.84
N THR A 263 -11.09 21.05 3.95
CA THR A 263 -10.37 22.33 3.95
C THR A 263 -10.75 23.17 5.15
N GLY A 264 -9.77 23.73 5.84
CA GLY A 264 -10.04 24.59 7.00
C GLY A 264 -8.78 25.22 7.58
N ARG A 265 -8.96 26.05 8.61
CA ARG A 265 -7.87 26.57 9.43
C ARG A 265 -7.63 25.61 10.58
N VAL A 266 -6.41 25.11 10.73
CA VAL A 266 -6.07 24.25 11.88
C VAL A 266 -5.36 25.10 12.92
N ASP A 267 -5.93 25.16 14.12
CA ASP A 267 -5.36 25.89 15.25
C ASP A 267 -5.60 25.11 16.54
N ASN A 268 -4.55 24.93 17.34
CA ASN A 268 -4.54 24.11 18.56
C ASN A 268 -5.18 22.71 18.41
N GLY A 269 -4.96 22.06 17.26
CA GLY A 269 -5.52 20.73 16.98
C GLY A 269 -7.01 20.72 16.64
N VAL A 270 -7.63 21.88 16.45
CA VAL A 270 -9.02 22.02 16.00
C VAL A 270 -9.03 22.49 14.54
N LEU A 271 -9.77 21.79 13.69
CA LEU A 271 -10.11 22.20 12.34
C LEU A 271 -11.30 23.15 12.40
N TYR A 272 -11.03 24.44 12.20
CA TYR A 272 -12.03 25.47 12.04
C TYR A 272 -12.50 25.54 10.59
N VAL A 273 -13.82 25.54 10.42
CA VAL A 273 -14.50 25.65 9.13
C VAL A 273 -15.53 26.77 9.15
N GLN A 274 -15.56 27.54 8.06
CA GLN A 274 -16.54 28.59 7.85
C GLN A 274 -17.64 28.05 6.92
N PRO A 275 -18.82 27.68 7.46
CA PRO A 275 -19.92 27.22 6.63
C PRO A 275 -20.43 28.32 5.71
N SER A 276 -21.22 27.92 4.70
CA SER A 276 -21.88 28.82 3.76
C SER A 276 -22.74 29.89 4.46
N SER A 277 -23.40 29.49 5.56
CA SER A 277 -24.16 30.36 6.46
C SER A 277 -23.91 30.02 7.92
N GLY A 278 -23.80 31.04 8.78
CA GLY A 278 -23.65 30.88 10.23
C GLY A 278 -22.22 31.12 10.75
N ALA A 279 -22.05 30.87 12.04
CA ALA A 279 -20.77 31.04 12.74
C ALA A 279 -19.77 29.91 12.38
N GLU A 280 -18.49 30.22 12.56
CA GLU A 280 -17.40 29.24 12.47
C GLU A 280 -17.66 28.04 13.38
N ARG A 281 -17.31 26.83 12.90
CA ARG A 281 -17.39 25.59 13.67
C ARG A 281 -16.03 24.94 13.76
N GLY A 282 -15.75 24.34 14.91
CA GLY A 282 -14.53 23.58 15.16
C GLY A 282 -14.82 22.08 15.23
N VAL A 283 -13.92 21.27 14.67
CA VAL A 283 -13.89 19.81 14.85
C VAL A 283 -12.48 19.40 15.26
N LEU A 284 -12.34 18.51 16.24
CA LEU A 284 -11.03 18.05 16.69
C LEU A 284 -10.34 17.24 15.59
N VAL A 285 -9.13 17.64 15.22
CA VAL A 285 -8.32 16.95 14.21
C VAL A 285 -7.98 15.53 14.67
N SER A 286 -7.69 15.34 15.97
CA SER A 286 -7.46 14.01 16.55
C SER A 286 -8.62 13.05 16.32
N ASP A 287 -9.85 13.53 16.46
CA ASP A 287 -11.05 12.71 16.33
C ASP A 287 -11.27 12.33 14.86
N LEU A 288 -11.01 13.26 13.94
CA LEU A 288 -11.05 12.99 12.50
C LEU A 288 -9.97 11.99 12.08
N LEU A 289 -8.75 12.11 12.60
CA LEU A 289 -7.66 11.18 12.31
C LEU A 289 -7.94 9.79 12.87
N ALA A 290 -8.46 9.69 14.10
CA ALA A 290 -8.85 8.43 14.72
C ALA A 290 -10.03 7.77 13.99
N ALA A 291 -11.02 8.55 13.57
CA ALA A 291 -12.15 8.05 12.79
C ALA A 291 -11.72 7.55 11.39
N ALA A 292 -10.79 8.26 10.74
CA ALA A 292 -10.22 7.85 9.46
C ALA A 292 -9.43 6.53 9.59
N ASP A 293 -8.71 6.35 10.69
CA ASP A 293 -8.00 5.10 11.00
C ASP A 293 -8.98 3.94 11.23
N ALA A 294 -9.95 4.11 12.15
CA ALA A 294 -10.95 3.10 12.46
C ALA A 294 -11.79 2.68 11.23
N SER A 295 -12.06 3.63 10.33
CA SER A 295 -12.83 3.41 9.10
C SER A 295 -11.97 2.98 7.92
N ASP A 296 -10.65 2.91 8.09
CA ASP A 296 -9.71 2.57 7.04
C ASP A 296 -9.88 3.46 5.79
N ALA A 297 -10.16 4.75 6.04
CA ALA A 297 -10.31 5.82 5.06
C ALA A 297 -9.03 6.67 5.04
N ASN A 298 -8.70 7.26 3.89
CA ASN A 298 -7.62 8.24 3.79
C ASN A 298 -8.23 9.63 4.03
N LEU A 299 -7.58 10.44 4.86
CA LEU A 299 -8.02 11.80 5.16
C LEU A 299 -6.91 12.77 4.74
N VAL A 300 -7.26 13.79 3.97
CA VAL A 300 -6.37 14.88 3.56
C VAL A 300 -6.99 16.19 4.03
N ILE A 301 -6.26 16.90 4.89
CA ILE A 301 -6.65 18.19 5.45
C ILE A 301 -5.79 19.26 4.77
N LEU A 302 -6.44 20.09 3.96
CA LEU A 302 -5.81 21.27 3.36
C LEU A 302 -5.92 22.42 4.37
N LYS A 303 -4.78 22.79 4.96
CA LYS A 303 -4.68 23.81 6.00
C LYS A 303 -4.51 25.18 5.35
N SER A 304 -5.39 26.10 5.66
CA SER A 304 -5.35 27.49 5.21
C SER A 304 -4.95 28.41 6.37
N ALA A 305 -4.32 29.56 6.08
CA ALA A 305 -4.00 30.55 7.12
C ALA A 305 -5.25 31.17 7.75
N SER A 306 -6.25 31.47 6.93
CA SER A 306 -7.57 31.95 7.34
C SER A 306 -8.59 30.83 7.27
N THR A 307 -9.74 30.97 7.92
CA THR A 307 -10.84 29.99 7.83
C THR A 307 -11.56 30.15 6.49
N PRO A 308 -11.33 29.26 5.50
CA PRO A 308 -11.91 29.44 4.19
C PRO A 308 -13.40 29.08 4.23
N ARG A 309 -14.18 29.74 3.38
CA ARG A 309 -15.53 29.25 3.05
C ARG A 309 -15.43 27.87 2.41
N GLN A 310 -16.34 26.97 2.76
CA GLN A 310 -16.31 25.59 2.30
C GLN A 310 -16.46 25.46 0.77
N PRO A 311 -15.81 24.46 0.15
CA PRO A 311 -15.90 24.21 -1.28
C PRO A 311 -17.36 23.95 -1.69
N GLY A 312 -17.73 24.34 -2.90
CA GLY A 312 -19.10 24.19 -3.40
C GLY A 312 -20.08 25.28 -2.92
N GLY A 313 -19.72 26.08 -1.91
CA GLY A 313 -20.44 27.31 -1.57
C GLY A 313 -20.32 28.38 -2.67
N ARG A 314 -21.10 29.46 -2.54
CA ARG A 314 -20.97 30.65 -3.41
C ARG A 314 -20.29 31.79 -2.66
N ASN A 315 -19.35 32.47 -3.30
CA ASN A 315 -18.79 33.71 -2.78
C ASN A 315 -19.78 34.89 -2.98
N TRP A 316 -19.42 36.08 -2.50
CA TRP A 316 -20.24 37.28 -2.62
C TRP A 316 -20.48 37.73 -4.07
N PHE A 317 -19.64 37.28 -5.00
CA PHE A 317 -19.82 37.43 -6.45
C PHE A 317 -20.61 36.29 -7.09
N TRP A 318 -21.27 35.44 -6.30
CA TRP A 318 -22.05 34.28 -6.78
C TRP A 318 -21.22 33.21 -7.49
N GLN A 319 -19.89 33.27 -7.43
CA GLN A 319 -19.00 32.27 -8.01
C GLN A 319 -18.85 31.07 -7.06
N ARG A 320 -18.80 29.87 -7.64
CA ARG A 320 -18.59 28.63 -6.88
C ARG A 320 -17.18 28.61 -6.30
N ILE A 321 -17.08 28.35 -5.00
CA ILE A 321 -15.79 28.21 -4.31
C ILE A 321 -15.20 26.86 -4.71
N GLU A 322 -14.05 26.92 -5.36
CA GLU A 322 -13.27 25.76 -5.78
C GLU A 322 -11.89 25.82 -5.14
N VAL A 323 -11.31 24.65 -4.87
CA VAL A 323 -9.91 24.56 -4.44
C VAL A 323 -9.04 24.70 -5.68
N LYS A 324 -8.22 25.75 -5.73
CA LYS A 324 -7.36 26.04 -6.89
C LYS A 324 -6.44 24.84 -7.14
N GLY A 325 -6.34 24.42 -8.40
CA GLY A 325 -5.48 23.31 -8.81
C GLY A 325 -5.97 21.91 -8.44
N LEU A 326 -7.09 21.78 -7.71
CA LEU A 326 -7.59 20.46 -7.30
C LEU A 326 -8.09 19.63 -8.48
N GLU A 327 -8.85 20.23 -9.40
CA GLU A 327 -9.33 19.52 -10.60
C GLU A 327 -8.17 19.10 -11.50
N SER A 328 -7.23 20.01 -11.78
CA SER A 328 -6.06 19.71 -12.60
C SER A 328 -5.12 18.70 -11.93
N GLY A 329 -5.01 18.75 -10.60
CA GLY A 329 -4.26 17.78 -9.80
C GLY A 329 -4.90 16.40 -9.82
N LEU A 330 -6.22 16.31 -9.66
CA LEU A 330 -6.96 15.05 -9.79
C LEU A 330 -6.88 14.53 -11.22
N ALA A 331 -6.74 15.41 -12.22
CA ALA A 331 -6.51 15.03 -13.60
C ALA A 331 -5.15 14.33 -13.84
N ARG A 332 -4.26 14.30 -12.86
CA ARG A 332 -2.95 13.65 -12.95
C ARG A 332 -2.92 12.31 -12.22
N PRO A 333 -1.96 11.43 -12.52
CA PRO A 333 -2.00 10.05 -12.05
C PRO A 333 -1.58 9.87 -10.58
N ARG A 334 -0.74 10.73 -9.99
CA ARG A 334 -0.12 10.49 -8.66
C ARG A 334 -0.48 11.53 -7.61
N LEU A 335 -0.36 11.16 -6.33
CA LEU A 335 -0.61 12.05 -5.19
C LEU A 335 0.27 13.30 -5.20
N VAL A 336 1.54 13.15 -5.54
CA VAL A 336 2.47 14.28 -5.65
C VAL A 336 1.99 15.31 -6.67
N ASP A 337 1.35 14.87 -7.75
CA ASP A 337 0.87 15.75 -8.79
C ASP A 337 -0.37 16.54 -8.36
N LEU A 338 -1.22 15.93 -7.51
CA LEU A 338 -2.33 16.60 -6.84
C LEU A 338 -1.83 17.67 -5.87
N LEU A 339 -0.88 17.31 -5.01
CA LEU A 339 -0.34 18.21 -3.99
C LEU A 339 0.45 19.37 -4.62
N ASP A 340 1.21 19.11 -5.69
CA ASP A 340 1.94 20.12 -6.46
C ASP A 340 0.95 21.11 -7.13
N ALA A 341 -0.15 20.59 -7.67
CA ALA A 341 -1.19 21.43 -8.26
C ALA A 341 -1.92 22.30 -7.21
N ILE A 342 -2.17 21.76 -6.01
CA ILE A 342 -2.81 22.50 -4.90
C ILE A 342 -1.89 23.57 -4.33
N GLY A 343 -0.57 23.30 -4.24
CA GLY A 343 0.43 24.28 -3.81
C GLY A 343 0.59 25.45 -4.78
N GLY A 344 0.22 25.24 -6.04
CA GLY A 344 0.40 26.21 -7.09
C GLY A 344 1.89 26.46 -7.39
N THR A 345 2.15 27.51 -8.16
CA THR A 345 3.49 27.84 -8.66
C THR A 345 4.45 28.42 -7.61
N HIS A 346 3.98 28.69 -6.40
CA HIS A 346 4.69 29.54 -5.44
C HIS A 346 4.98 28.88 -4.10
N ALA A 347 4.24 27.84 -3.72
CA ALA A 347 4.52 27.11 -2.50
C ALA A 347 5.55 26.00 -2.76
N ARG A 348 6.69 26.07 -2.05
CA ARG A 348 7.57 24.92 -1.87
C ARG A 348 7.22 24.24 -0.56
N PHE A 349 6.72 23.02 -0.66
CA PHE A 349 6.43 22.19 0.49
C PHE A 349 7.62 21.31 0.81
N LEU A 350 7.98 21.26 2.09
CA LEU A 350 8.78 20.19 2.64
C LEU A 350 7.85 19.07 3.10
N ALA A 351 7.92 17.92 2.44
CA ALA A 351 7.18 16.73 2.76
C ALA A 351 7.94 15.88 3.78
N SER A 352 7.25 15.47 4.83
CA SER A 352 7.73 14.53 5.84
C SER A 352 6.66 13.49 6.15
N ALA A 353 7.08 12.27 6.48
CA ALA A 353 6.16 11.20 6.86
C ALA A 353 6.51 10.64 8.24
N ARG A 354 5.46 10.24 8.97
CA ARG A 354 5.57 9.51 10.22
C ARG A 354 4.65 8.31 10.17
N VAL A 355 5.23 7.12 10.33
CA VAL A 355 4.47 5.86 10.41
C VAL A 355 4.06 5.61 11.85
N THR A 356 2.76 5.37 12.06
CA THR A 356 2.16 5.00 13.35
C THR A 356 1.26 3.79 13.12
N GLY A 357 1.76 2.59 13.42
CA GLY A 357 1.04 1.34 13.13
C GLY A 357 0.82 1.13 11.63
N ASP A 358 -0.44 0.92 11.23
CA ASP A 358 -0.86 0.70 9.84
C ASP A 358 -1.09 2.01 9.06
N ARG A 359 -0.77 3.16 9.67
CA ARG A 359 -1.02 4.49 9.14
C ARG A 359 0.25 5.30 8.96
N THR A 360 0.20 6.21 8.02
CA THR A 360 1.22 7.20 7.75
C THR A 360 0.59 8.58 7.82
N SER A 361 1.08 9.41 8.74
CA SER A 361 0.84 10.84 8.73
C SER A 361 1.87 11.48 7.79
N LEU A 362 1.39 12.04 6.69
CA LEU A 362 2.18 12.80 5.72
C LEU A 362 1.89 14.28 5.95
N ASP A 363 2.92 15.05 6.29
CA ASP A 363 2.83 16.48 6.55
C ASP A 363 3.65 17.24 5.50
N LEU A 364 3.02 18.22 4.86
CA LEU A 364 3.62 19.13 3.89
C LEU A 364 3.56 20.53 4.48
N GLN A 365 4.72 21.07 4.84
CA GLN A 365 4.82 22.41 5.41
C GLN A 365 5.49 23.34 4.40
N ALA A 366 4.94 24.54 4.20
CA ALA A 366 5.62 25.57 3.44
C ALA A 366 6.89 25.99 4.19
N GLY A 367 8.06 25.75 3.60
CA GLY A 367 9.34 26.05 4.24
C GLY A 367 9.86 27.43 3.84
N GLN A 368 10.20 28.27 4.82
CA GLN A 368 11.01 29.46 4.57
C GLN A 368 12.48 29.05 4.43
N GLY A 369 13.20 29.63 3.46
CA GLY A 369 14.61 29.33 3.23
C GLY A 369 14.91 28.00 2.53
N LEU A 370 13.89 27.34 1.95
CA LEU A 370 14.13 26.18 1.09
C LEU A 370 14.94 26.59 -0.15
N PRO A 371 15.93 25.77 -0.57
CA PRO A 371 16.76 26.11 -1.73
C PRO A 371 15.89 26.31 -2.96
N ALA A 372 16.18 27.34 -3.76
CA ALA A 372 15.49 27.62 -5.00
C ALA A 372 15.91 26.61 -6.10
N GLY A 373 14.94 26.11 -6.87
CA GLY A 373 15.18 25.30 -8.06
C GLY A 373 15.55 26.19 -9.25
N ALA A 374 15.97 25.58 -10.37
CA ALA A 374 16.46 26.30 -11.55
C ALA A 374 15.43 27.23 -12.24
N ASN A 375 14.14 27.11 -11.90
CA ASN A 375 13.05 27.90 -12.48
C ASN A 375 12.27 28.63 -11.36
N VAL A 376 12.69 29.85 -11.02
CA VAL A 376 11.97 30.71 -10.05
C VAL A 376 11.14 31.75 -10.81
N PRO A 377 9.80 31.80 -10.62
CA PRO A 377 8.95 32.85 -11.20
C PRO A 377 9.20 34.23 -10.58
N SER A 378 8.77 35.30 -11.26
CA SER A 378 9.12 36.68 -10.88
C SER A 378 8.29 37.20 -9.68
N VAL A 379 8.86 38.16 -8.92
CA VAL A 379 8.22 38.82 -7.75
C VAL A 379 6.86 39.46 -8.09
N ARG A 380 6.65 39.85 -9.35
CA ARG A 380 5.39 40.45 -9.82
C ARG A 380 4.24 39.43 -9.87
N GLU A 381 4.53 38.16 -10.13
CA GLU A 381 3.54 37.08 -10.13
C GLU A 381 3.15 36.69 -8.69
N MET A 382 4.10 36.77 -7.75
CA MET A 382 3.84 36.58 -6.31
C MET A 382 2.84 37.59 -5.74
N LEU A 383 2.91 38.85 -6.17
CA LEU A 383 2.03 39.92 -5.71
C LEU A 383 0.60 39.82 -6.24
N LEU A 384 0.40 39.25 -7.44
CA LEU A 384 -0.93 39.13 -8.06
C LEU A 384 -1.77 37.98 -7.47
N ASP A 385 -1.14 36.90 -7.00
CA ASP A 385 -1.83 35.74 -6.43
C ASP A 385 -2.14 35.90 -4.93
N ALA A 386 -1.43 36.77 -4.20
CA ALA A 386 -1.73 37.12 -2.80
C ALA A 386 -3.10 37.81 -2.62
N PHE A 387 -3.69 38.33 -3.71
CA PHE A 387 -5.07 38.83 -3.72
C PHE A 387 -6.14 37.72 -3.80
N GLY A 388 -5.75 36.44 -3.76
CA GLY A 388 -6.63 35.28 -3.86
C GLY A 388 -7.77 35.23 -2.82
N ASP A 389 -7.55 35.79 -1.62
CA ASP A 389 -8.57 35.88 -0.56
C ASP A 389 -9.77 36.73 -0.97
N VAL A 390 -9.60 37.70 -1.87
CA VAL A 390 -10.70 38.53 -2.41
C VAL A 390 -11.49 37.77 -3.50
N THR A 391 -10.88 36.77 -4.13
CA THR A 391 -11.48 36.00 -5.24
C THR A 391 -12.25 34.75 -4.81
N GLY A 392 -12.24 34.40 -3.51
CA GLY A 392 -12.93 33.24 -2.98
C GLY A 392 -12.26 31.90 -3.29
N ARG A 393 -10.93 31.88 -3.40
CA ARG A 393 -10.13 30.67 -3.63
C ARG A 393 -9.48 30.20 -2.34
N VAL A 394 -9.48 28.89 -2.09
CA VAL A 394 -8.79 28.30 -0.94
C VAL A 394 -7.32 28.06 -1.32
N VAL A 395 -6.40 28.75 -0.65
CA VAL A 395 -4.95 28.54 -0.78
C VAL A 395 -4.48 27.67 0.39
N ALA A 396 -3.98 26.48 0.08
CA ALA A 396 -3.42 25.59 1.10
C ALA A 396 -1.99 26.02 1.43
N ASN A 397 -1.75 26.36 2.69
CA ASN A 397 -0.42 26.72 3.21
C ASN A 397 0.33 25.50 3.76
N SER A 398 -0.40 24.48 4.17
CA SER A 398 0.14 23.18 4.52
C SER A 398 -0.88 22.10 4.25
N VAL A 399 -0.41 20.86 4.14
CA VAL A 399 -1.28 19.69 3.95
C VAL A 399 -0.91 18.66 4.99
N GLU A 400 -1.90 18.21 5.74
CA GLU A 400 -1.76 17.06 6.62
C GLU A 400 -2.64 15.94 6.09
N ALA A 401 -2.04 14.78 5.81
CA ALA A 401 -2.74 13.63 5.34
C ALA A 401 -2.51 12.43 6.26
N SER A 402 -3.59 11.75 6.63
CA SER A 402 -3.54 10.42 7.24
C SER A 402 -3.88 9.41 6.17
N LEU A 403 -2.87 8.63 5.80
CA LEU A 403 -2.93 7.66 4.72
C LEU A 403 -2.61 6.27 5.29
N ARG A 404 -2.98 5.22 4.56
CA ARG A 404 -2.48 3.86 4.85
C ARG A 404 -0.98 3.80 4.63
N SER A 405 -0.24 3.13 5.51
CA SER A 405 1.21 2.97 5.34
C SER A 405 1.56 2.12 4.13
N ALA A 406 2.79 2.25 3.63
CA ALA A 406 3.27 1.43 2.52
C ALA A 406 3.17 -0.07 2.83
N ALA A 407 3.56 -0.47 4.05
CA ALA A 407 3.47 -1.85 4.52
C ALA A 407 2.02 -2.36 4.50
N ARG A 408 1.08 -1.56 5.02
CA ARG A 408 -0.34 -1.91 5.05
C ARG A 408 -0.94 -2.01 3.64
N GLN A 409 -0.63 -1.07 2.75
CA GLN A 409 -1.15 -1.09 1.40
C GLN A 409 -0.61 -2.29 0.60
N ARG A 410 0.68 -2.60 0.70
CA ARG A 410 1.27 -3.79 0.06
C ARG A 410 0.64 -5.09 0.57
N GLU A 411 0.33 -5.14 1.86
CA GLU A 411 -0.38 -6.26 2.45
C GLU A 411 -1.77 -6.43 1.83
N ILE A 412 -2.53 -5.34 1.67
CA ILE A 412 -3.85 -5.32 1.02
C ILE A 412 -3.74 -5.73 -0.45
N ASP A 413 -2.77 -5.19 -1.19
CA ASP A 413 -2.59 -5.46 -2.63
C ASP A 413 -2.21 -6.92 -2.89
N ARG A 414 -1.62 -7.60 -1.91
CA ARG A 414 -1.28 -9.03 -1.96
C ARG A 414 -2.45 -9.95 -1.57
N ARG A 415 -3.59 -9.41 -1.09
CA ARG A 415 -4.74 -10.23 -0.73
C ARG A 415 -5.48 -10.69 -1.99
N ILE A 416 -5.60 -12.00 -2.15
CA ILE A 416 -6.53 -12.62 -3.10
C ILE A 416 -7.95 -12.56 -2.52
N VAL A 417 -8.09 -12.90 -1.25
CA VAL A 417 -9.35 -12.79 -0.49
C VAL A 417 -9.30 -11.53 0.39
N PRO A 418 -10.10 -10.48 0.11
CA PRO A 418 -9.98 -9.18 0.78
C PRO A 418 -10.05 -9.22 2.32
N ALA A 419 -10.82 -10.16 2.88
CA ALA A 419 -11.03 -10.29 4.32
C ALA A 419 -9.88 -10.99 5.07
N LEU A 420 -9.02 -11.73 4.36
CA LEU A 420 -7.95 -12.52 4.98
C LEU A 420 -6.60 -11.82 4.81
N PRO A 421 -5.75 -11.73 5.87
CA PRO A 421 -4.40 -11.21 5.74
C PRO A 421 -3.59 -11.97 4.67
N SER A 422 -2.78 -11.27 3.88
CA SER A 422 -2.03 -11.91 2.78
C SER A 422 -1.07 -13.01 3.28
N VAL A 423 -0.45 -12.82 4.44
CA VAL A 423 0.41 -13.82 5.08
C VAL A 423 -0.36 -15.11 5.42
N ALA A 424 -1.60 -14.99 5.89
CA ALA A 424 -2.44 -16.15 6.17
C ALA A 424 -2.78 -16.91 4.88
N GLN A 425 -3.03 -16.19 3.78
CA GLN A 425 -3.28 -16.81 2.47
C GLN A 425 -2.04 -17.53 1.94
N ALA A 426 -0.85 -16.91 2.04
CA ALA A 426 0.40 -17.54 1.65
C ALA A 426 0.71 -18.79 2.49
N GLY A 427 0.52 -18.71 3.81
CA GLY A 427 0.66 -19.84 4.72
C GLY A 427 -0.32 -20.97 4.38
N TYR A 428 -1.55 -20.63 4.04
CA TYR A 428 -2.55 -21.59 3.59
C TYR A 428 -2.16 -22.29 2.28
N VAL A 429 -1.65 -21.55 1.29
CA VAL A 429 -1.13 -22.13 0.03
C VAL A 429 0.05 -23.06 0.30
N LEU A 430 0.98 -22.66 1.17
CA LEU A 430 2.11 -23.50 1.58
C LEU A 430 1.63 -24.79 2.25
N LEU A 431 0.70 -24.69 3.20
CA LEU A 431 0.09 -25.85 3.85
C LEU A 431 -0.60 -26.76 2.86
N PHE A 432 -1.28 -26.21 1.85
CA PHE A 432 -1.87 -27.00 0.78
C PHE A 432 -0.81 -27.78 -0.01
N ILE A 433 0.28 -27.13 -0.42
CA ILE A 433 1.40 -27.77 -1.14
C ILE A 433 2.05 -28.88 -0.30
N VAL A 434 2.33 -28.61 0.97
CA VAL A 434 2.84 -29.63 1.91
C VAL A 434 1.84 -30.77 2.07
N GLY A 435 0.55 -30.45 2.14
CA GLY A 435 -0.54 -31.42 2.21
C GLY A 435 -0.56 -32.39 1.04
N LEU A 436 -0.19 -31.94 -0.16
CA LEU A 436 -0.09 -32.81 -1.34
C LEU A 436 0.98 -33.90 -1.15
N ALA A 437 2.09 -33.64 -0.46
CA ALA A 437 3.07 -34.67 -0.10
C ALA A 437 2.49 -35.70 0.88
N GLY A 438 1.58 -35.26 1.77
CA GLY A 438 0.84 -36.09 2.71
C GLY A 438 -0.45 -36.72 2.15
N LEU A 439 -0.76 -36.54 0.86
CA LEU A 439 -2.07 -36.84 0.28
C LEU A 439 -2.57 -38.27 0.54
N PRO A 440 -1.74 -39.34 0.42
CA PRO A 440 -2.21 -40.70 0.68
C PRO A 440 -2.65 -40.92 2.14
N VAL A 441 -1.95 -40.29 3.09
CA VAL A 441 -2.25 -40.37 4.52
C VAL A 441 -3.49 -39.54 4.83
N ALA A 442 -3.53 -38.29 4.35
CA ALA A 442 -4.66 -37.39 4.54
C ALA A 442 -5.95 -37.98 3.96
N ARG A 443 -5.91 -38.57 2.75
CA ARG A 443 -7.08 -39.22 2.13
C ARG A 443 -7.62 -40.39 2.95
N ARG A 444 -6.75 -41.18 3.58
CA ARG A 444 -7.17 -42.27 4.48
C ARG A 444 -7.83 -41.74 5.75
N TRP A 445 -7.32 -40.65 6.32
CA TRP A 445 -7.96 -40.00 7.47
C TRP A 445 -9.31 -39.40 7.09
N TRP A 446 -9.37 -38.71 5.95
CA TRP A 446 -10.61 -38.14 5.43
C TRP A 446 -11.68 -39.20 5.21
N ALA A 447 -11.34 -40.34 4.61
CA ALA A 447 -12.30 -41.43 4.38
C ALA A 447 -12.89 -42.03 5.67
N ARG A 448 -12.21 -41.86 6.82
CA ARG A 448 -12.75 -42.27 8.13
C ARG A 448 -13.70 -41.25 8.74
N ILE A 449 -13.45 -39.96 8.49
CA ILE A 449 -14.28 -38.86 9.01
C ILE A 449 -15.52 -38.69 8.12
N TRP A 450 -15.33 -38.75 6.81
CA TRP A 450 -16.35 -38.60 5.79
C TRP A 450 -16.22 -39.74 4.77
N PRO A 451 -16.99 -40.83 4.92
CA PRO A 451 -16.96 -42.01 4.03
C PRO A 451 -17.40 -41.68 2.58
N PRO A 452 -16.99 -42.48 1.56
CA PRO A 452 -17.45 -42.39 0.15
C PRO A 452 -18.96 -42.15 0.01
N GLU A 453 -19.37 -41.23 -0.86
CA GLU A 453 -20.80 -41.01 -1.15
C GLU A 453 -21.36 -42.25 -1.86
N ASP A 454 -22.54 -42.71 -1.45
CA ASP A 454 -23.24 -43.81 -2.14
C ASP A 454 -24.16 -43.24 -3.23
N ARG A 455 -24.04 -43.77 -4.44
CA ARG A 455 -24.88 -43.38 -5.59
C ARG A 455 -26.37 -43.59 -5.31
N ALA A 456 -26.71 -44.60 -4.52
CA ALA A 456 -28.10 -44.98 -4.22
C ALA A 456 -28.85 -43.91 -3.39
N GLU A 457 -28.13 -43.05 -2.67
CA GLU A 457 -28.72 -41.98 -1.83
C GLU A 457 -29.22 -40.77 -2.64
N TYR A 458 -28.93 -40.73 -3.95
CA TYR A 458 -29.21 -39.56 -4.79
C TYR A 458 -30.20 -39.90 -5.91
N GLY A 459 -31.27 -39.10 -6.01
CA GLY A 459 -32.33 -39.29 -7.02
C GLY A 459 -31.89 -39.16 -8.47
N ASN A 460 -30.73 -38.53 -8.75
CA ASN A 460 -30.18 -38.41 -10.10
C ASN A 460 -28.64 -38.32 -10.10
N VAL A 461 -28.02 -38.54 -11.27
CA VAL A 461 -26.55 -38.63 -11.45
C VAL A 461 -25.87 -37.29 -11.15
N ALA A 462 -26.52 -36.19 -11.53
CA ALA A 462 -26.02 -34.85 -11.28
C ALA A 462 -25.85 -34.57 -9.78
N GLY A 463 -26.81 -34.94 -8.95
CA GLY A 463 -26.76 -34.74 -7.49
C GLY A 463 -25.61 -35.50 -6.82
N TYR A 464 -25.36 -36.74 -7.25
CA TYR A 464 -24.21 -37.52 -6.77
C TYR A 464 -22.87 -36.87 -7.14
N HIS A 465 -22.72 -36.41 -8.38
CA HIS A 465 -21.50 -35.72 -8.79
C HIS A 465 -21.32 -34.38 -8.08
N ALA A 466 -22.41 -33.62 -7.86
CA ALA A 466 -22.36 -32.38 -7.09
C ALA A 466 -21.89 -32.64 -5.65
N ALA A 467 -22.41 -33.69 -4.99
CA ALA A 467 -21.99 -34.06 -3.64
C ALA A 467 -20.51 -34.51 -3.60
N CYS A 468 -20.09 -35.34 -4.56
CA CYS A 468 -18.69 -35.73 -4.70
C CYS A 468 -17.77 -34.53 -4.94
N ALA A 469 -18.19 -33.56 -5.75
CA ALA A 469 -17.43 -32.34 -6.02
C ALA A 469 -17.32 -31.47 -4.77
N ILE A 470 -18.43 -31.24 -4.04
CA ILE A 470 -18.42 -30.48 -2.78
C ILE A 470 -17.51 -31.14 -1.76
N ARG A 471 -17.63 -32.46 -1.59
CA ARG A 471 -16.77 -33.18 -0.65
C ARG A 471 -15.30 -33.12 -1.04
N MET A 472 -14.98 -33.23 -2.33
CA MET A 472 -13.62 -33.06 -2.81
C MET A 472 -13.13 -31.63 -2.56
N ALA A 473 -13.98 -30.63 -2.77
CA ALA A 473 -13.67 -29.23 -2.49
C ALA A 473 -13.42 -28.98 -1.00
N ILE A 474 -14.21 -29.56 -0.09
CA ILE A 474 -13.96 -29.47 1.36
C ILE A 474 -12.67 -30.21 1.74
N PHE A 475 -12.43 -31.38 1.15
CA PHE A 475 -11.20 -32.12 1.39
C PHE A 475 -9.97 -31.29 0.99
N LEU A 476 -9.95 -30.75 -0.22
CA LEU A 476 -8.83 -29.95 -0.74
C LEU A 476 -8.73 -28.59 -0.06
N GLY A 477 -9.86 -27.91 0.15
CA GLY A 477 -9.98 -26.54 0.62
C GLY A 477 -10.07 -26.36 2.13
N LEU A 478 -10.15 -27.42 2.92
CA LEU A 478 -10.18 -27.29 4.37
C LEU A 478 -9.36 -28.39 5.03
N PHE A 479 -9.68 -29.65 4.74
CA PHE A 479 -9.08 -30.77 5.46
C PHE A 479 -7.60 -30.95 5.13
N LEU A 480 -7.23 -30.89 3.85
CA LEU A 480 -5.87 -31.17 3.37
C LEU A 480 -4.83 -30.19 3.94
N PRO A 481 -5.02 -28.85 3.91
CA PRO A 481 -4.09 -27.90 4.52
C PRO A 481 -3.95 -28.11 6.04
N ILE A 482 -5.05 -28.40 6.74
CA ILE A 482 -5.02 -28.65 8.18
C ILE A 482 -4.26 -29.94 8.49
N ALA A 483 -4.51 -31.01 7.73
CA ALA A 483 -3.86 -32.30 7.91
C ALA A 483 -2.38 -32.29 7.50
N ALA A 484 -1.94 -31.33 6.69
CA ALA A 484 -0.61 -31.28 6.08
C ALA A 484 0.54 -31.44 7.10
N LEU A 485 0.44 -30.75 8.24
CA LEU A 485 1.47 -30.74 9.28
C LEU A 485 1.75 -32.14 9.87
N LEU A 486 0.74 -33.00 9.91
CA LEU A 486 0.85 -34.36 10.46
C LEU A 486 0.97 -35.42 9.37
N ALA A 487 0.27 -35.23 8.25
CA ALA A 487 0.21 -36.20 7.16
C ALA A 487 1.50 -36.24 6.34
N ALA A 488 2.13 -35.09 6.07
CA ALA A 488 3.32 -35.02 5.22
C ALA A 488 4.55 -35.68 5.86
N PRO A 489 4.93 -35.41 7.13
CA PRO A 489 6.06 -36.09 7.76
C PRO A 489 5.86 -37.60 7.85
N LYS A 490 4.62 -38.04 8.13
CA LYS A 490 4.28 -39.47 8.19
C LYS A 490 4.40 -40.14 6.83
N ALA A 491 3.98 -39.47 5.75
CA ALA A 491 4.11 -39.98 4.39
C ALA A 491 5.59 -40.09 3.99
N LEU A 492 6.39 -39.05 4.25
CA LEU A 492 7.82 -39.01 3.93
C LEU A 492 8.63 -40.03 4.75
N GLY A 493 8.35 -40.16 6.04
CA GLY A 493 8.97 -41.17 6.90
C GLY A 493 8.70 -42.60 6.41
N GLY A 494 7.50 -42.86 5.90
CA GLY A 494 7.18 -44.16 5.29
C GLY A 494 7.93 -44.46 3.99
N VAL A 495 8.38 -43.44 3.26
CA VAL A 495 9.22 -43.59 2.06
C VAL A 495 10.68 -43.82 2.45
N LEU A 496 11.21 -43.04 3.39
CA LEU A 496 12.59 -43.14 3.86
C LEU A 496 12.88 -44.43 4.63
N LEU A 497 11.90 -44.93 5.38
CA LEU A 497 12.03 -46.14 6.20
C LEU A 497 11.61 -47.42 5.48
N ARG A 498 11.25 -47.38 4.19
CA ARG A 498 11.09 -48.62 3.41
C ARG A 498 12.49 -49.22 3.25
N PRO A 499 12.82 -50.33 3.94
CA PRO A 499 14.13 -50.94 3.78
C PRO A 499 14.29 -51.24 2.29
N PHE A 500 15.44 -50.86 1.72
CA PHE A 500 15.85 -51.28 0.38
C PHE A 500 15.77 -52.80 0.37
N ARG A 501 14.62 -53.32 -0.06
CA ARG A 501 14.38 -54.74 -0.20
C ARG A 501 15.30 -55.11 -1.36
N ARG A 502 16.51 -55.56 -1.02
CA ARG A 502 17.50 -56.04 -1.99
C ARG A 502 16.72 -56.99 -2.88
N SER A 503 16.60 -56.64 -4.15
CA SER A 503 16.07 -57.57 -5.15
C SER A 503 16.83 -58.88 -4.93
N PRO A 504 16.13 -60.01 -4.74
CA PRO A 504 16.83 -61.28 -4.67
C PRO A 504 17.68 -61.35 -5.93
N VAL A 505 19.00 -61.37 -5.76
CA VAL A 505 19.92 -61.59 -6.85
C VAL A 505 19.55 -62.98 -7.35
N ASN A 506 18.92 -63.05 -8.51
CA ASN A 506 18.71 -64.31 -9.22
C ASN A 506 20.09 -64.84 -9.60
N GLY A 507 20.73 -65.52 -8.67
CA GLY A 507 21.87 -66.38 -8.93
C GLY A 507 21.39 -67.58 -9.71
N THR A 508 21.34 -67.43 -11.03
CA THR A 508 21.46 -68.57 -11.94
C THR A 508 22.93 -68.64 -12.36
N SER A 509 23.63 -69.65 -11.86
CA SER A 509 24.74 -70.26 -12.60
C SER A 509 25.05 -71.66 -12.06
N ALA A 510 24.64 -72.64 -12.87
CA ALA A 510 25.32 -73.91 -13.17
C ALA A 510 25.59 -74.91 -12.05
N ALA A 511 24.89 -76.05 -12.10
CA ALA A 511 25.39 -77.26 -12.78
C ALA A 511 24.21 -78.08 -13.30
#